data_AF-A0AA43FBS3-F1
#
_entry.id   AF-A0AA43FBS3-F1
#
_cell.length_a   1.000
_cell.length_b   1.000
_cell.length_c   1.000
_cell.angle_alpha   90.00
_cell.angle_beta   90.00
_cell.angle_gamma   90.00
#
_symmetry.space_group_name_H-M   'P 1'
#
loop_
_entity.id
_entity.type
_entity.pdbx_description
1 polymer ?
#
loop_
_entity_poly.entity_id
_entity_poly.type
_entity_poly.pdbx_seq_one_letter_code
_entity_poly.pdbx_strand_id
1 'polypeptide(L)'
;MNQAVELTLPTRFERFAAAMVLVLLGVTWPVADLLANNAEFFIARRSPNSEILMIGLALLVGIPLLGGILASLPGRIGSWLSNVILVVAGSSLTLLYLRRLPLPWFVATFLAMVGGVALLVAFQRSGRARLFARYLIVSPLVLAMLVVLATPTGALITDTGAGIGAAADVDGPIPVVLIVFDEFPLASMIDQQGDLRSEQFPNFASLAQDGTWFRNAVTVEQQSEHSVPAILTGKIPSQSLTPFAGQYPFNLFTALQGTYEMHVNETITQLCPKALCDSVAVTSTPVSRDVSVVAGHVLL
;
A
#
# COMPACT_ATOMS: atom_id res chain seq x y z
N MET A 1 25.74 -48.08 15.10
CA MET A 1 24.26 -48.02 15.18
C MET A 1 23.74 -47.19 14.01
N ASN A 2 23.44 -47.86 12.89
CA ASN A 2 22.85 -47.22 11.71
C ASN A 2 21.35 -47.04 11.98
N GLN A 3 20.93 -45.83 12.36
CA GLN A 3 19.53 -45.45 12.21
C GLN A 3 19.26 -45.32 10.72
N ALA A 4 18.56 -46.31 10.17
CA ALA A 4 17.89 -46.18 8.89
C ALA A 4 17.02 -44.92 8.95
N VAL A 5 17.40 -43.90 8.18
CA VAL A 5 16.54 -42.75 7.94
C VAL A 5 15.37 -43.27 7.12
N GLU A 6 14.29 -43.70 7.78
CA GLU A 6 13.02 -43.94 7.11
C GLU A 6 12.67 -42.66 6.35
N LEU A 7 12.73 -42.74 5.02
CA LEU A 7 12.24 -41.71 4.11
C LEU A 7 10.71 -41.71 4.19
N THR A 8 10.18 -41.21 5.31
CA THR A 8 8.75 -41.01 5.50
C THR A 8 8.30 -39.97 4.48
N LEU A 9 7.48 -40.39 3.51
CA LEU A 9 6.92 -39.49 2.52
C LEU A 9 6.14 -38.37 3.22
N PRO A 10 6.20 -37.12 2.72
CA PRO A 10 5.48 -36.00 3.33
C PRO A 10 3.98 -36.26 3.32
N THR A 11 3.37 -36.12 4.48
CA THR A 11 1.92 -36.19 4.71
C THR A 11 1.20 -35.06 3.96
N ARG A 12 -0.11 -35.23 3.70
CA ARG A 12 -0.92 -34.19 3.02
C ARG A 12 -0.92 -32.87 3.77
N PHE A 13 -0.98 -32.92 5.10
CA PHE A 13 -0.90 -31.73 5.96
C PHE A 13 0.46 -31.02 5.86
N GLU A 14 1.57 -31.76 5.76
CA GLU A 14 2.89 -31.12 5.55
C GLU A 14 2.99 -30.44 4.19
N ARG A 15 2.41 -31.04 3.13
CA ARG A 15 2.36 -30.42 1.80
C ARG A 15 1.50 -29.15 1.80
N PHE A 16 0.34 -29.21 2.47
CA PHE A 16 -0.52 -28.06 2.71
C PHE A 16 0.26 -26.91 3.37
N ALA A 17 0.90 -27.20 4.52
CA ALA A 17 1.60 -26.18 5.30
C ALA A 17 2.77 -25.55 4.51
N ALA A 18 3.61 -26.38 3.86
CA ALA A 18 4.75 -25.87 3.12
C ALA A 18 4.35 -25.05 1.88
N ALA A 19 3.32 -25.49 1.14
CA ALA A 19 2.80 -24.73 0.01
C ALA A 19 2.17 -23.40 0.45
N MET A 20 1.34 -23.41 1.49
CA MET A 20 0.73 -22.19 2.03
C MET A 20 1.80 -21.17 2.46
N VAL A 21 2.83 -21.61 3.20
CA VAL A 21 3.91 -20.73 3.68
C VAL A 21 4.76 -20.18 2.54
N LEU A 22 5.12 -21.01 1.55
CA LEU A 22 5.94 -20.53 0.42
C LEU A 22 5.14 -19.62 -0.52
N VAL A 23 3.86 -19.91 -0.79
CA VAL A 23 2.98 -19.01 -1.56
C VAL A 23 2.80 -17.70 -0.81
N LEU A 24 2.58 -17.74 0.51
CA LEU A 24 2.50 -16.53 1.32
C LEU A 24 3.79 -15.71 1.24
N LEU A 25 4.94 -16.26 1.63
CA LEU A 25 6.18 -15.48 1.75
C LEU A 25 6.82 -15.14 0.39
N GLY A 26 6.70 -16.03 -0.58
CA GLY A 26 7.34 -15.91 -1.89
C GLY A 26 6.49 -15.18 -2.93
N VAL A 27 5.16 -15.24 -2.84
CA VAL A 27 4.28 -14.71 -3.90
C VAL A 27 3.42 -13.55 -3.40
N THR A 28 2.66 -13.74 -2.32
CA THR A 28 1.65 -12.74 -1.92
C THR A 28 2.15 -11.72 -0.91
N TRP A 29 3.07 -12.07 -0.02
CA TRP A 29 3.65 -11.16 0.98
C TRP A 29 4.33 -9.94 0.36
N PRO A 30 5.16 -10.04 -0.70
CA PRO A 30 5.79 -8.86 -1.29
C PRO A 30 4.77 -7.84 -1.82
N VAL A 31 3.68 -8.32 -2.40
CA VAL A 31 2.58 -7.47 -2.87
C VAL A 31 1.81 -6.88 -1.68
N ALA A 32 1.51 -7.69 -0.67
CA ALA A 32 0.85 -7.24 0.55
C ALA A 32 1.68 -6.21 1.33
N ASP A 33 2.99 -6.41 1.46
CA ASP A 33 3.92 -5.51 2.15
C ASP A 33 4.03 -4.16 1.42
N LEU A 34 4.11 -4.17 0.09
CA LEU A 34 4.07 -2.95 -0.70
C LEU A 34 2.75 -2.19 -0.49
N LEU A 35 1.60 -2.85 -0.61
CA LEU A 35 0.29 -2.22 -0.39
C LEU A 35 0.09 -1.78 1.06
N ALA A 36 0.63 -2.52 2.03
CA ALA A 36 0.51 -2.21 3.45
C ALA A 36 1.29 -0.94 3.84
N ASN A 37 2.43 -0.70 3.19
CA ASN A 37 3.28 0.47 3.42
C ASN A 37 2.94 1.68 2.53
N ASN A 38 2.14 1.53 1.47
CA ASN A 38 1.76 2.61 0.54
C ASN A 38 0.25 2.90 0.59
N ALA A 39 -0.21 3.47 1.71
CA ALA A 39 -1.61 3.78 1.95
C ALA A 39 -2.21 4.81 0.96
N GLU A 40 -1.37 5.68 0.40
CA GLU A 40 -1.74 6.68 -0.62
C GLU A 40 -2.42 6.06 -1.85
N PHE A 41 -2.03 4.83 -2.22
CA PHE A 41 -2.68 4.09 -3.30
C PHE A 41 -4.19 3.90 -3.08
N PHE A 42 -4.59 3.59 -1.85
CA PHE A 42 -6.02 3.42 -1.50
C PHE A 42 -6.73 4.77 -1.32
N ILE A 43 -6.00 5.79 -0.87
CA ILE A 43 -6.53 7.15 -0.68
C ILE A 43 -6.88 7.79 -2.03
N ALA A 44 -5.94 7.75 -2.98
CA ALA A 44 -6.10 8.34 -4.31
C ALA A 44 -7.27 7.72 -5.10
N ARG A 45 -7.60 6.46 -4.83
CA ARG A 45 -8.78 5.78 -5.39
C ARG A 45 -10.08 6.01 -4.63
N ARG A 46 -10.02 6.51 -3.39
CA ARG A 46 -11.13 6.51 -2.43
C ARG A 46 -11.67 5.09 -2.15
N SER A 47 -10.78 4.09 -2.03
CA SER A 47 -11.19 2.71 -1.76
C SER A 47 -11.87 2.57 -0.39
N PRO A 48 -13.04 1.92 -0.29
CA PRO A 48 -13.68 1.67 0.99
C PRO A 48 -12.91 0.63 1.81
N ASN A 49 -13.05 0.68 3.14
CA ASN A 49 -12.37 -0.26 4.05
C ASN A 49 -12.67 -1.73 3.71
N SER A 50 -13.87 -2.04 3.19
CA SER A 50 -14.25 -3.38 2.74
C SER A 50 -13.37 -3.89 1.59
N GLU A 51 -13.02 -3.03 0.63
CA GLU A 51 -12.17 -3.39 -0.51
C GLU A 51 -10.73 -3.65 -0.08
N ILE A 52 -10.19 -2.78 0.81
CA ILE A 52 -8.87 -2.96 1.43
C ILE A 52 -8.82 -4.29 2.18
N LEU A 53 -9.83 -4.58 3.00
CA LEU A 53 -9.95 -5.83 3.76
C LEU A 53 -10.06 -7.06 2.84
N MET A 54 -10.83 -6.98 1.76
CA MET A 54 -10.96 -8.08 0.80
C MET A 54 -9.64 -8.40 0.10
N ILE A 55 -8.90 -7.37 -0.34
CA ILE A 55 -7.58 -7.52 -0.97
C ILE A 55 -6.58 -8.10 0.04
N GLY A 56 -6.52 -7.55 1.26
CA GLY A 56 -5.67 -8.05 2.33
C GLY A 56 -5.97 -9.52 2.67
N LEU A 57 -7.27 -9.88 2.80
CA LEU A 57 -7.70 -11.26 3.06
C LEU A 57 -7.34 -12.18 1.89
N ALA A 58 -7.49 -11.73 0.64
CA ALA A 58 -7.15 -12.52 -0.53
C ALA A 58 -5.63 -12.79 -0.60
N LEU A 59 -4.79 -11.78 -0.36
CA LEU A 59 -3.33 -11.92 -0.42
C LEU A 59 -2.77 -12.71 0.76
N LEU A 60 -3.23 -12.44 1.99
CA LEU A 60 -2.65 -13.05 3.19
C LEU A 60 -3.24 -14.42 3.51
N VAL A 61 -4.51 -14.67 3.16
CA VAL A 61 -5.23 -15.91 3.51
C VAL A 61 -5.70 -16.66 2.27
N GLY A 62 -6.49 -16.04 1.39
CA GLY A 62 -7.15 -16.72 0.27
C GLY A 62 -6.20 -17.45 -0.68
N ILE A 63 -5.28 -16.73 -1.32
CA ILE A 63 -4.32 -17.28 -2.28
C ILE A 63 -3.38 -18.31 -1.63
N PRO A 64 -2.77 -18.05 -0.44
CA PRO A 64 -1.98 -19.06 0.26
C PRO A 64 -2.77 -20.32 0.62
N LEU A 65 -4.02 -20.16 1.11
CA LEU A 65 -4.89 -21.28 1.48
C LEU A 65 -5.26 -22.12 0.24
N LEU A 66 -5.54 -21.49 -0.90
CA LEU A 66 -5.75 -22.18 -2.18
C LEU A 66 -4.50 -22.97 -2.61
N GLY A 67 -3.31 -22.37 -2.51
CA GLY A 67 -2.04 -23.06 -2.77
C GLY A 67 -1.83 -24.28 -1.86
N GLY A 68 -2.14 -24.13 -0.57
CA GLY A 68 -2.16 -25.23 0.40
C GLY A 68 -3.13 -26.35 0.03
N ILE A 69 -4.39 -26.02 -0.29
CA ILE A 69 -5.42 -27.00 -0.67
C ILE A 69 -4.97 -27.78 -1.91
N LEU A 70 -4.53 -27.09 -2.98
CA LEU A 70 -4.06 -27.71 -4.21
C LEU A 70 -2.87 -28.67 -3.97
N ALA A 71 -1.91 -28.29 -3.12
CA ALA A 71 -0.79 -29.14 -2.74
C ALA A 71 -1.18 -30.36 -1.87
N SER A 72 -2.35 -30.32 -1.22
CA SER A 72 -2.83 -31.38 -0.33
C SER A 72 -3.71 -32.44 -1.02
N LEU A 73 -3.99 -32.25 -2.32
CA LEU A 73 -4.84 -33.16 -3.09
C LEU A 73 -4.32 -34.62 -3.08
N PRO A 74 -5.22 -35.61 -3.14
CA PRO A 74 -4.82 -37.02 -3.16
C PRO A 74 -4.13 -37.43 -4.48
N GLY A 75 -3.39 -38.54 -4.42
CA GLY A 75 -2.86 -39.22 -5.60
C GLY A 75 -1.67 -38.54 -6.27
N ARG A 76 -1.36 -39.00 -7.50
CA ARG A 76 -0.21 -38.51 -8.29
C ARG A 76 -0.34 -37.03 -8.68
N ILE A 77 -1.56 -36.58 -8.97
CA ILE A 77 -1.84 -35.18 -9.34
C ILE A 77 -1.49 -34.25 -8.17
N GLY A 78 -1.91 -34.56 -6.95
CA GLY A 78 -1.60 -33.72 -5.79
C GLY A 78 -0.11 -33.70 -5.42
N SER A 79 0.61 -34.83 -5.56
CA SER A 79 2.08 -34.80 -5.42
C SER A 79 2.78 -33.95 -6.49
N TRP A 80 2.28 -33.99 -7.73
CA TRP A 80 2.83 -33.17 -8.81
C TRP A 80 2.56 -31.69 -8.55
N LEU A 81 1.32 -31.31 -8.25
CA LEU A 81 0.95 -29.94 -7.88
C LEU A 81 1.74 -29.41 -6.69
N SER A 82 1.90 -30.21 -5.63
CA SER A 82 2.72 -29.83 -4.47
C SER A 82 4.16 -29.53 -4.88
N ASN A 83 4.80 -30.41 -5.66
CA ASN A 83 6.17 -30.20 -6.11
C ASN A 83 6.30 -28.94 -6.99
N VAL A 84 5.36 -28.72 -7.92
CA VAL A 84 5.34 -27.54 -8.79
C VAL A 84 5.18 -26.26 -7.97
N ILE A 85 4.19 -26.20 -7.06
CA ILE A 85 3.95 -25.03 -6.21
C ILE A 85 5.17 -24.74 -5.32
N LEU A 86 5.76 -25.76 -4.68
CA LEU A 86 6.94 -25.59 -3.84
C LEU A 86 8.15 -25.06 -4.63
N VAL A 87 8.38 -25.56 -5.85
CA VAL A 87 9.49 -25.08 -6.70
C VAL A 87 9.23 -23.67 -7.20
N VAL A 88 8.04 -23.37 -7.71
CA VAL A 88 7.71 -22.02 -8.24
C VAL A 88 7.74 -20.98 -7.12
N ALA A 89 7.01 -21.20 -6.02
CA ALA A 89 6.98 -20.27 -4.91
C ALA A 89 8.33 -20.17 -4.18
N GLY A 90 9.06 -21.28 -4.04
CA GLY A 90 10.42 -21.28 -3.49
C GLY A 90 11.44 -20.56 -4.38
N SER A 91 11.29 -20.67 -5.71
CA SER A 91 12.14 -19.93 -6.66
C SER A 91 11.83 -18.44 -6.58
N SER A 92 10.56 -18.06 -6.53
CA SER A 92 10.14 -16.67 -6.34
C SER A 92 10.71 -16.08 -5.04
N LEU A 93 10.57 -16.80 -3.91
CA LEU A 93 11.18 -16.39 -2.63
C LEU A 93 12.70 -16.20 -2.73
N THR A 94 13.40 -17.13 -3.40
CA THR A 94 14.86 -17.04 -3.59
C THR A 94 15.22 -15.84 -4.46
N LEU A 95 14.47 -15.61 -5.54
CA LEU A 95 14.67 -14.49 -6.46
C LEU A 95 14.54 -13.13 -5.75
N LEU A 96 13.56 -12.97 -4.87
CA LEU A 96 13.34 -11.75 -4.09
C LEU A 96 14.56 -11.39 -3.22
N TYR A 97 15.23 -12.38 -2.64
CA TYR A 97 16.46 -12.16 -1.89
C TYR A 97 17.64 -11.84 -2.81
N LEU A 98 17.77 -12.58 -3.93
CA LEU A 98 18.86 -12.38 -4.89
C LEU A 98 18.80 -11.03 -5.62
N ARG A 99 17.62 -10.46 -5.84
CA ARG A 99 17.45 -9.09 -6.40
C ARG A 99 18.09 -7.99 -5.54
N ARG A 100 18.41 -8.26 -4.27
CA ARG A 100 19.15 -7.33 -3.40
C ARG A 100 20.67 -7.34 -3.65
N LEU A 101 21.17 -8.25 -4.48
CA LEU A 101 22.58 -8.39 -4.80
C LEU A 101 22.87 -7.84 -6.21
N PRO A 102 24.09 -7.36 -6.50
CA PRO A 102 24.48 -6.84 -7.81
C PRO A 102 24.76 -8.00 -8.80
N LEU A 103 23.75 -8.84 -9.06
CA LEU A 103 23.83 -9.98 -9.97
C LEU A 103 23.12 -9.68 -11.29
N PRO A 104 23.64 -10.16 -12.44
CA PRO A 104 22.89 -10.12 -13.70
C PRO A 104 21.58 -10.91 -13.58
N TRP A 105 20.51 -10.43 -14.22
CA TRP A 105 19.17 -11.02 -14.13
C TRP A 105 19.14 -12.53 -14.44
N PHE A 106 19.89 -12.97 -15.45
CA PHE A 106 19.96 -14.40 -15.84
C PHE A 106 20.62 -15.27 -14.77
N VAL A 107 21.66 -14.76 -14.08
CA VAL A 107 22.31 -15.46 -12.96
C VAL A 107 21.34 -15.56 -11.78
N ALA A 108 20.64 -14.46 -11.45
CA ALA A 108 19.65 -14.44 -10.39
C ALA A 108 18.51 -15.45 -10.66
N THR A 109 17.99 -15.53 -11.89
CA THR A 109 16.94 -16.48 -12.26
C THR A 109 17.42 -17.94 -12.20
N PHE A 110 18.64 -18.24 -12.67
CA PHE A 110 19.21 -19.59 -12.55
C PHE A 110 19.37 -20.01 -11.08
N LEU A 111 19.97 -19.15 -10.25
CA LEU A 111 20.13 -19.41 -8.82
C LEU A 111 18.79 -19.51 -8.09
N ALA A 112 17.77 -18.75 -8.52
CA ALA A 112 16.42 -18.86 -7.98
C ALA A 112 15.79 -20.23 -8.27
N MET A 113 15.89 -20.74 -9.51
CA MET A 113 15.44 -22.10 -9.85
C MET A 113 16.17 -23.16 -9.00
N VAL A 114 17.49 -23.04 -8.84
CA VAL A 114 18.28 -23.93 -7.96
C VAL A 114 17.78 -23.84 -6.52
N GLY A 115 17.49 -22.64 -6.00
CA GLY A 115 16.94 -22.42 -4.66
C GLY A 115 15.57 -23.07 -4.45
N GLY A 116 14.66 -22.94 -5.43
CA GLY A 116 13.35 -23.60 -5.38
C GLY A 116 13.45 -25.12 -5.37
N VAL A 117 14.32 -25.70 -6.20
CA VAL A 117 14.59 -27.15 -6.18
C VAL A 117 15.25 -27.59 -4.87
N ALA A 118 16.20 -26.81 -4.34
CA ALA A 118 16.85 -27.08 -3.06
C ALA A 118 15.85 -27.09 -1.90
N LEU A 119 14.89 -26.14 -1.86
CA LEU A 119 13.81 -26.11 -0.89
C LEU A 119 12.89 -27.34 -1.01
N LEU A 120 12.56 -27.76 -2.23
CA LEU A 120 11.79 -28.99 -2.46
C LEU A 120 12.53 -30.23 -1.91
N VAL A 121 13.81 -30.38 -2.25
CA VAL A 121 14.65 -31.50 -1.78
C VAL A 121 14.77 -31.48 -0.25
N ALA A 122 14.97 -30.30 0.35
CA ALA A 122 14.99 -30.14 1.81
C ALA A 122 13.66 -30.56 2.46
N PHE A 123 12.52 -30.16 1.89
CA PHE A 123 11.19 -30.56 2.36
C PHE A 123 10.98 -32.08 2.29
N GLN A 124 11.41 -32.71 1.18
CA GLN A 124 11.28 -34.16 1.01
C GLN A 124 12.20 -34.96 1.94
N ARG A 125 13.44 -34.50 2.15
CA ARG A 125 14.46 -35.27 2.89
C ARG A 125 14.55 -34.95 4.38
N SER A 126 14.12 -33.78 4.84
CA SER A 126 14.31 -33.34 6.22
C SER A 126 12.99 -33.22 6.99
N GLY A 127 12.84 -34.00 8.05
CA GLY A 127 11.74 -33.83 9.01
C GLY A 127 11.75 -32.46 9.69
N ARG A 128 12.94 -31.84 9.86
CA ARG A 128 13.06 -30.48 10.42
C ARG A 128 12.43 -29.42 9.52
N ALA A 129 12.62 -29.52 8.20
CA ALA A 129 12.01 -28.59 7.25
C ALA A 129 10.47 -28.70 7.27
N ARG A 130 9.95 -29.93 7.40
CA ARG A 130 8.50 -30.17 7.53
C ARG A 130 7.94 -29.64 8.84
N LEU A 131 8.65 -29.85 9.96
CA LEU A 131 8.27 -29.30 11.27
C LEU A 131 8.26 -27.76 11.24
N PHE A 132 9.27 -27.14 10.62
CA PHE A 132 9.35 -25.68 10.48
C PHE A 132 8.16 -25.12 9.68
N ALA A 133 7.84 -25.74 8.54
CA ALA A 133 6.66 -25.38 7.73
C ALA A 133 5.35 -25.51 8.52
N ARG A 134 5.20 -26.53 9.37
CA ARG A 134 4.03 -26.69 10.25
C ARG A 134 3.91 -25.56 11.27
N TYR A 135 5.01 -25.15 11.91
CA TYR A 135 4.95 -24.01 12.84
C TYR A 135 4.63 -22.69 12.14
N LEU A 136 5.12 -22.49 10.92
CA LEU A 136 4.80 -21.31 10.12
C LEU A 136 3.37 -21.26 9.59
N ILE A 137 2.51 -22.27 9.83
CA ILE A 137 1.09 -22.23 9.42
C ILE A 137 0.32 -21.05 10.04
N VAL A 138 0.78 -20.51 11.17
CA VAL A 138 0.19 -19.31 11.81
C VAL A 138 0.60 -17.99 11.14
N SER A 139 1.55 -18.01 10.19
CA SER A 139 2.07 -16.80 9.55
C SER A 139 1.03 -15.90 8.86
N PRO A 140 -0.03 -16.38 8.19
CA PRO A 140 -1.11 -15.50 7.70
C PRO A 140 -1.70 -14.59 8.78
N LEU A 141 -1.96 -15.16 9.96
CA LEU A 141 -2.56 -14.42 11.09
C LEU A 141 -1.56 -13.43 11.69
N VAL A 142 -0.30 -13.84 11.85
CA VAL A 142 0.77 -12.96 12.36
C VAL A 142 1.00 -11.79 11.41
N LEU A 143 1.07 -12.04 10.10
CA LEU A 143 1.28 -10.98 9.11
C LEU A 143 0.05 -10.08 8.96
N ALA A 144 -1.18 -10.62 9.00
CA ALA A 144 -2.40 -9.79 9.05
C ALA A 144 -2.44 -8.90 10.29
N MET A 145 -2.09 -9.43 11.46
CA MET A 145 -1.98 -8.66 12.70
C MET A 145 -0.92 -7.55 12.59
N LEU A 146 0.26 -7.86 12.02
CA LEU A 146 1.30 -6.86 11.79
C LEU A 146 0.87 -5.77 10.80
N VAL A 147 0.19 -6.13 9.71
CA VAL A 147 -0.36 -5.15 8.76
C VAL A 147 -1.36 -4.21 9.44
N VAL A 148 -2.30 -4.74 10.22
CA VAL A 148 -3.31 -3.91 10.91
C VAL A 148 -2.68 -2.99 11.96
N LEU A 149 -1.68 -3.47 12.71
CA LEU A 149 -1.14 -2.74 13.87
C LEU A 149 0.09 -1.87 13.57
N ALA A 150 0.85 -2.16 12.51
CA ALA A 150 2.17 -1.59 12.31
C ALA A 150 2.37 -0.91 10.95
N THR A 151 1.33 -0.77 10.12
CA THR A 151 1.47 -0.15 8.80
C THR A 151 0.48 1.00 8.54
N PRO A 152 0.84 1.94 7.66
CA PRO A 152 -0.04 3.05 7.28
C PRO A 152 -1.43 2.61 6.79
N THR A 153 -1.51 1.54 5.99
CA THR A 153 -2.80 1.01 5.51
C THR A 153 -3.64 0.42 6.65
N GLY A 154 -3.02 -0.16 7.68
CA GLY A 154 -3.71 -0.57 8.90
C GLY A 154 -4.37 0.59 9.64
N ALA A 155 -3.72 1.76 9.66
CA ALA A 155 -4.28 2.98 10.23
C ALA A 155 -5.55 3.45 9.51
N LEU A 156 -5.63 3.31 8.18
CA LEU A 156 -6.86 3.60 7.41
C LEU A 156 -8.04 2.70 7.78
N ILE A 157 -7.78 1.41 8.06
CA ILE A 157 -8.84 0.45 8.42
C ILE A 157 -9.35 0.71 9.84
N THR A 158 -8.45 1.08 10.75
CA THR A 158 -8.73 1.29 12.17
C THR A 158 -9.21 2.70 12.51
N ASP A 159 -9.13 3.65 11.58
CA ASP A 159 -9.63 5.00 11.78
C ASP A 159 -11.16 4.98 11.95
N THR A 160 -11.59 5.28 13.18
CA THR A 160 -12.99 5.37 13.57
C THR A 160 -13.54 6.78 13.44
N GLY A 161 -12.74 7.75 12.98
CA GLY A 161 -13.12 9.17 12.96
C GLY A 161 -13.19 9.80 14.36
N ALA A 162 -12.69 9.12 15.40
CA ALA A 162 -12.79 9.58 16.79
C ALA A 162 -11.83 10.75 17.12
N GLY A 163 -10.99 11.17 16.18
CA GLY A 163 -9.98 12.20 16.35
C GLY A 163 -10.31 13.52 15.65
N ILE A 164 -11.56 13.92 15.48
CA ILE A 164 -11.85 15.22 14.85
C ILE A 164 -11.32 16.34 15.76
N GLY A 165 -10.40 17.16 15.25
CA GLY A 165 -9.82 18.28 15.98
C GLY A 165 -10.87 19.27 16.47
N ALA A 166 -10.53 20.05 17.50
CA ALA A 166 -11.46 21.02 18.08
C ALA A 166 -11.81 22.13 17.06
N ALA A 167 -13.09 22.53 17.05
CA ALA A 167 -13.54 23.69 16.30
C ALA A 167 -12.91 24.98 16.87
N ALA A 168 -12.49 25.88 15.99
CA ALA A 168 -12.13 27.24 16.36
C ALA A 168 -13.38 28.12 16.41
N ASP A 169 -13.37 29.12 17.30
CA ASP A 169 -14.37 30.17 17.29
C ASP A 169 -14.04 31.17 16.17
N VAL A 170 -15.02 31.51 15.34
CA VAL A 170 -14.84 32.37 14.17
C VAL A 170 -15.80 33.54 14.25
N ASP A 171 -15.27 34.71 14.59
CA ASP A 171 -16.04 35.94 14.60
C ASP A 171 -16.22 36.49 13.17
N GLY A 172 -17.47 36.84 12.81
CA GLY A 172 -17.83 37.36 11.49
C GLY A 172 -17.45 36.47 10.29
N PRO A 173 -18.02 35.25 10.15
CA PRO A 173 -17.63 34.33 9.08
C PRO A 173 -17.92 34.90 7.68
N ILE A 174 -16.93 34.82 6.78
CA ILE A 174 -17.06 35.18 5.35
C ILE A 174 -16.85 33.94 4.48
N PRO A 175 -17.52 33.80 3.31
CA PRO A 175 -17.28 32.66 2.42
C PRO A 175 -15.80 32.54 2.02
N VAL A 176 -15.22 31.34 2.17
CA VAL A 176 -13.83 31.04 1.81
C VAL A 176 -13.80 30.02 0.68
N VAL A 177 -13.02 30.31 -0.37
CA VAL A 177 -12.76 29.37 -1.47
C VAL A 177 -11.25 29.15 -1.56
N LEU A 178 -10.80 27.92 -1.35
CA LEU A 178 -9.40 27.50 -1.50
C LEU A 178 -9.27 26.63 -2.74
N ILE A 179 -8.41 27.04 -3.68
CA ILE A 179 -8.10 26.27 -4.90
C ILE A 179 -6.62 25.92 -4.87
N VAL A 180 -6.31 24.63 -4.99
CA VAL A 180 -4.94 24.12 -5.07
C VAL A 180 -4.76 23.44 -6.42
N PHE A 181 -3.76 23.87 -7.18
CA PHE A 181 -3.40 23.27 -8.45
C PHE A 181 -2.25 22.27 -8.25
N ASP A 182 -2.40 21.07 -8.81
CA ASP A 182 -1.36 20.05 -8.79
C ASP A 182 -0.29 20.34 -9.84
N GLU A 183 0.98 20.03 -9.53
CA GLU A 183 2.14 20.22 -10.42
C GLU A 183 2.19 21.59 -11.14
N PHE A 184 1.90 22.68 -10.42
CA PHE A 184 1.75 24.02 -11.00
C PHE A 184 2.89 24.97 -10.57
N PRO A 185 4.07 24.89 -11.21
CA PRO A 185 5.26 25.63 -10.77
C PRO A 185 5.14 27.12 -11.07
N LEU A 186 5.25 27.95 -10.02
CA LEU A 186 5.27 29.42 -10.12
C LEU A 186 6.33 29.93 -11.11
N ALA A 187 7.51 29.30 -11.16
CA ALA A 187 8.62 29.68 -12.03
C ALA A 187 8.25 29.69 -13.52
N SER A 188 7.27 28.88 -13.95
CA SER A 188 6.80 28.85 -15.34
C SER A 188 5.86 30.02 -15.68
N MET A 189 5.29 30.69 -14.68
CA MET A 189 4.30 31.75 -14.85
C MET A 189 4.91 33.15 -14.80
N ILE A 190 6.13 33.29 -14.29
CA ILE A 190 6.80 34.58 -14.10
C ILE A 190 7.92 34.80 -15.13
N ASP A 191 8.25 36.05 -15.39
CA ASP A 191 9.43 36.43 -16.17
C ASP A 191 10.71 36.56 -15.32
N GLN A 192 11.79 37.05 -15.92
CA GLN A 192 13.08 37.22 -15.23
C GLN A 192 13.03 38.32 -14.16
N GLN A 193 12.04 39.21 -14.22
CA GLN A 193 11.78 40.28 -13.27
C GLN A 193 10.87 39.82 -12.12
N GLY A 194 10.30 38.60 -12.23
CA GLY A 194 9.35 38.03 -11.28
C GLY A 194 7.91 38.49 -11.49
N ASP A 195 7.63 39.13 -12.63
CA ASP A 195 6.30 39.61 -12.99
C ASP A 195 5.52 38.50 -13.70
N LEU A 196 4.22 38.43 -13.43
CA LEU A 196 3.36 37.41 -14.02
C LEU A 196 3.23 37.63 -15.53
N ARG A 197 3.42 36.57 -16.31
CA ARG A 197 3.30 36.59 -17.78
C ARG A 197 1.84 36.70 -18.21
N SER A 198 1.30 37.92 -18.21
CA SER A 198 -0.12 38.20 -18.44
C SER A 198 -0.64 37.76 -19.81
N GLU A 199 0.18 37.76 -20.86
CA GLU A 199 -0.20 37.28 -22.19
C GLU A 199 -0.45 35.77 -22.21
N GLN A 200 0.34 35.00 -21.46
CA GLN A 200 0.20 33.54 -21.37
C GLN A 200 -0.81 33.11 -20.30
N PHE A 201 -0.95 33.87 -19.22
CA PHE A 201 -1.82 33.55 -18.08
C PHE A 201 -2.79 34.72 -17.74
N PRO A 202 -3.67 35.12 -18.67
CA PRO A 202 -4.47 36.35 -18.53
C PRO A 202 -5.47 36.32 -17.36
N ASN A 203 -6.11 35.17 -17.10
CA ASN A 203 -7.07 35.05 -16.00
C ASN A 203 -6.38 35.11 -14.62
N PHE A 204 -5.18 34.52 -14.50
CA PHE A 204 -4.38 34.64 -13.28
C PHE A 204 -3.87 36.07 -13.09
N ALA A 205 -3.54 36.79 -14.16
CA ALA A 205 -3.19 38.20 -14.09
C ALA A 205 -4.36 39.06 -13.62
N SER A 206 -5.58 38.82 -14.12
CA SER A 206 -6.79 39.48 -13.62
C SER A 206 -7.00 39.21 -12.12
N LEU A 207 -6.92 37.95 -11.70
CA LEU A 207 -7.08 37.57 -10.29
C LEU A 207 -5.99 38.19 -9.39
N ALA A 208 -4.75 38.29 -9.87
CA ALA A 208 -3.66 38.91 -9.15
C ALA A 208 -3.82 40.44 -9.01
N GLN A 209 -4.50 41.10 -9.95
CA GLN A 209 -4.83 42.54 -9.88
C GLN A 209 -5.97 42.83 -8.90
N ASP A 210 -6.98 41.95 -8.85
CA ASP A 210 -8.12 42.08 -7.91
C ASP A 210 -7.78 41.61 -6.48
N GLY A 211 -6.66 40.89 -6.31
CA GLY A 211 -6.24 40.28 -5.05
C GLY A 211 -4.85 40.67 -4.58
N THR A 212 -4.28 39.84 -3.68
CA THR A 212 -2.89 39.99 -3.23
C THR A 212 -2.04 38.87 -3.84
N TRP A 213 -0.97 39.25 -4.56
CA TRP A 213 -0.07 38.30 -5.21
C TRP A 213 1.22 38.07 -4.42
N PHE A 214 1.55 36.81 -4.18
CA PHE A 214 2.77 36.40 -3.47
C PHE A 214 3.81 35.83 -4.46
N ARG A 215 4.53 36.72 -5.16
CA ARG A 215 5.55 36.37 -6.19
C ARG A 215 6.71 35.48 -5.73
N ASN A 216 6.93 35.34 -4.42
CA ASN A 216 7.99 34.51 -3.83
C ASN A 216 7.41 33.37 -2.97
N ALA A 217 6.16 32.96 -3.22
CA ALA A 217 5.57 31.82 -2.53
C ALA A 217 6.30 30.53 -2.92
N VAL A 218 6.68 29.74 -1.92
CA VAL A 218 7.35 28.45 -2.09
C VAL A 218 6.57 27.37 -1.35
N THR A 219 6.49 26.17 -1.95
CA THR A 219 6.03 24.98 -1.22
C THR A 219 7.12 24.45 -0.30
N VAL A 220 6.72 23.81 0.80
CA VAL A 220 7.66 23.17 1.74
C VAL A 220 8.08 21.76 1.30
N GLU A 221 7.33 21.13 0.39
CA GLU A 221 7.56 19.79 -0.11
C GLU A 221 7.30 19.70 -1.62
N GLN A 222 7.89 18.71 -2.29
CA GLN A 222 7.72 18.53 -3.74
C GLN A 222 6.47 17.70 -4.09
N GLN A 223 6.04 16.84 -3.18
CA GLN A 223 4.95 15.90 -3.37
C GLN A 223 3.64 16.45 -2.78
N SER A 224 2.51 16.26 -3.49
CA SER A 224 1.20 16.80 -3.10
C SER A 224 0.65 16.13 -1.83
N GLU A 225 0.93 14.84 -1.63
CA GLU A 225 0.69 14.06 -0.41
C GLU A 225 1.35 14.63 0.86
N HIS A 226 2.34 15.53 0.73
CA HIS A 226 2.98 16.21 1.85
C HIS A 226 2.70 17.72 1.85
N SER A 227 2.66 18.34 0.68
CA SER A 227 2.41 19.78 0.52
C SER A 227 1.01 20.21 0.97
N VAL A 228 -0.02 19.44 0.61
CA VAL A 228 -1.41 19.76 0.98
C VAL A 228 -1.65 19.66 2.50
N PRO A 229 -1.20 18.60 3.21
CA PRO A 229 -1.21 18.62 4.68
C PRO A 229 -0.50 19.83 5.29
N ALA A 230 0.63 20.27 4.72
CA ALA A 230 1.34 21.44 5.22
C ALA A 230 0.50 22.72 5.09
N ILE A 231 -0.15 22.92 3.94
CA ILE A 231 -1.07 24.05 3.70
C ILE A 231 -2.22 24.04 4.73
N LEU A 232 -2.81 22.86 4.98
CA LEU A 232 -4.01 22.76 5.82
C LEU A 232 -3.73 22.69 7.32
N THR A 233 -2.48 22.44 7.74
CA THR A 233 -2.11 22.37 9.17
C THR A 233 -1.17 23.48 9.62
N GLY A 234 -0.53 24.19 8.69
CA GLY A 234 0.53 25.16 8.99
C GLY A 234 1.80 24.53 9.59
N LYS A 235 1.99 23.20 9.43
CA LYS A 235 3.14 22.47 9.98
C LYS A 235 3.97 21.84 8.86
N ILE A 236 5.28 21.72 9.10
CA ILE A 236 6.15 20.92 8.22
C ILE A 236 5.66 19.46 8.33
N PRO A 237 5.31 18.80 7.23
CA PRO A 237 4.77 17.45 7.24
C PRO A 237 5.86 16.44 7.61
N SER A 238 5.48 15.36 8.28
CA SER A 238 6.37 14.21 8.46
C SER A 238 6.20 13.27 7.27
N GLN A 239 7.29 12.86 6.62
CA GLN A 239 7.26 11.87 5.53
C GLN A 239 6.74 10.49 5.98
N SER A 240 6.68 10.24 7.29
CA SER A 240 6.08 9.01 7.85
C SER A 240 4.55 9.04 7.96
N LEU A 241 3.91 10.19 7.68
CA LEU A 241 2.46 10.37 7.84
C LEU A 241 1.77 10.40 6.47
N THR A 242 0.77 9.56 6.35
CA THR A 242 -0.18 9.44 5.25
C THR A 242 -1.22 10.56 5.28
N PRO A 243 -1.57 11.18 4.14
CA PRO A 243 -2.41 12.38 4.08
C PRO A 243 -3.91 12.12 4.26
N PHE A 244 -4.32 11.64 5.43
CA PHE A 244 -5.73 11.47 5.79
C PHE A 244 -6.06 12.01 7.20
N ALA A 245 -7.35 12.25 7.44
CA ALA A 245 -7.86 12.94 8.63
C ALA A 245 -7.40 12.31 9.96
N GLY A 246 -7.37 10.97 10.07
CA GLY A 246 -6.94 10.30 11.30
C GLY A 246 -5.48 10.57 11.71
N GLN A 247 -4.60 10.90 10.76
CA GLN A 247 -3.21 11.30 11.04
C GLN A 247 -3.01 12.83 11.05
N TYR A 248 -3.93 13.58 10.46
CA TYR A 248 -3.95 15.05 10.51
C TYR A 248 -5.25 15.56 11.15
N PRO A 249 -5.51 15.21 12.43
CA PRO A 249 -6.78 15.49 13.10
C PRO A 249 -7.04 16.98 13.34
N PHE A 250 -5.97 17.80 13.42
CA PHE A 250 -6.04 19.24 13.63
C PHE A 250 -5.61 19.94 12.35
N ASN A 251 -6.57 20.20 11.48
CA ASN A 251 -6.39 20.89 10.19
C ASN A 251 -7.50 21.93 9.96
N LEU A 252 -7.39 22.72 8.89
CA LEU A 252 -8.32 23.81 8.58
C LEU A 252 -9.78 23.36 8.49
N PHE A 253 -10.06 22.16 7.95
CA PHE A 253 -11.43 21.62 7.89
C PHE A 253 -12.00 21.37 9.29
N THR A 254 -11.22 20.73 10.17
CA THR A 254 -11.64 20.50 11.57
C THR A 254 -11.72 21.78 12.39
N ALA A 255 -10.87 22.78 12.10
CA ALA A 255 -10.90 24.07 12.78
C ALA A 255 -12.15 24.87 12.40
N LEU A 256 -12.62 24.77 11.16
CA LEU A 256 -13.78 25.53 10.64
C LEU A 256 -15.12 24.78 10.77
N GLN A 257 -15.12 23.57 11.32
CA GLN A 257 -16.34 22.79 11.53
C GLN A 257 -17.36 23.53 12.41
N GLY A 258 -18.65 23.26 12.18
CA GLY A 258 -19.75 23.84 12.95
C GLY A 258 -20.11 25.29 12.54
N THR A 259 -19.14 26.06 12.05
CA THR A 259 -19.38 27.43 11.55
C THR A 259 -19.54 27.48 10.03
N TYR A 260 -18.78 26.65 9.30
CA TYR A 260 -18.80 26.61 7.83
C TYR A 260 -19.45 25.34 7.30
N GLU A 261 -20.29 25.48 6.27
CA GLU A 261 -20.67 24.37 5.39
C GLU A 261 -19.49 24.08 4.45
N MET A 262 -19.06 22.82 4.41
CA MET A 262 -17.84 22.42 3.69
C MET A 262 -18.16 21.66 2.40
N HIS A 263 -17.75 22.23 1.27
CA HIS A 263 -17.74 21.57 -0.03
C HIS A 263 -16.30 21.28 -0.44
N VAL A 264 -15.80 20.11 -0.08
CA VAL A 264 -14.38 19.75 -0.28
C VAL A 264 -14.26 18.66 -1.32
N ASN A 265 -13.38 18.87 -2.30
CA ASN A 265 -13.00 17.85 -3.26
C ASN A 265 -11.48 17.64 -3.23
N GLU A 266 -11.04 16.52 -2.67
CA GLU A 266 -9.63 16.14 -2.60
C GLU A 266 -9.31 15.03 -3.61
N THR A 267 -8.33 15.25 -4.49
CA THR A 267 -7.96 14.26 -5.51
C THR A 267 -6.99 13.20 -4.97
N ILE A 268 -5.99 13.61 -4.18
CA ILE A 268 -4.90 12.74 -3.72
C ILE A 268 -4.85 12.57 -2.18
N THR A 269 -5.65 13.35 -1.45
CA THR A 269 -5.68 13.37 0.02
C THR A 269 -7.09 13.02 0.54
N GLN A 270 -7.20 12.70 1.83
CA GLN A 270 -8.48 12.52 2.54
C GLN A 270 -8.41 13.24 3.90
N LEU A 271 -8.00 14.50 3.90
CA LEU A 271 -7.77 15.31 5.09
C LEU A 271 -9.07 15.86 5.69
N CYS A 272 -10.14 16.01 4.90
CA CYS A 272 -11.45 16.31 5.46
C CYS A 272 -12.05 15.03 6.07
N PRO A 273 -12.41 15.02 7.38
CA PRO A 273 -13.12 13.89 7.98
C PRO A 273 -14.42 13.56 7.23
N LYS A 274 -14.72 12.27 7.08
CA LYS A 274 -15.96 11.78 6.44
C LYS A 274 -17.24 12.33 7.07
N ALA A 275 -17.22 12.65 8.37
CA ALA A 275 -18.36 13.25 9.06
C ALA A 275 -18.64 14.70 8.65
N LEU A 276 -17.65 15.39 8.05
CA LEU A 276 -17.71 16.79 7.66
C LEU A 276 -17.85 16.99 6.15
N CYS A 277 -17.41 16.01 5.35
CA CYS A 277 -17.43 16.11 3.89
C CYS A 277 -18.11 14.89 3.26
N ASP A 278 -19.20 15.13 2.54
CA ASP A 278 -19.80 14.13 1.65
C ASP A 278 -18.87 13.88 0.47
N SER A 279 -18.22 12.73 0.47
CA SER A 279 -17.33 12.33 -0.62
C SER A 279 -18.14 12.09 -1.90
N VAL A 280 -17.91 12.90 -2.95
CA VAL A 280 -18.45 12.65 -4.29
C VAL A 280 -18.00 11.26 -4.74
N ALA A 281 -18.96 10.38 -5.01
CA ALA A 281 -18.70 9.02 -5.47
C ALA A 281 -18.03 9.06 -6.85
N VAL A 282 -16.76 8.65 -6.92
CA VAL A 282 -16.08 8.43 -8.21
C VAL A 282 -16.42 7.02 -8.67
N THR A 283 -16.94 6.89 -9.89
CA THR A 283 -17.23 5.60 -10.51
C THR A 283 -15.94 4.77 -10.63
N SER A 284 -15.80 3.74 -9.81
CA SER A 284 -14.55 2.98 -9.67
C SER A 284 -14.40 1.89 -10.73
N THR A 285 -13.24 1.85 -11.40
CA THR A 285 -12.72 0.60 -11.97
C THR A 285 -12.31 -0.35 -10.84
N PRO A 286 -12.34 -1.69 -11.02
CA PRO A 286 -11.98 -2.63 -9.96
C PRO A 286 -10.52 -2.47 -9.54
N VAL A 287 -10.25 -2.25 -8.24
CA VAL A 287 -8.87 -2.12 -7.70
C VAL A 287 -8.03 -3.36 -7.99
N SER A 288 -8.66 -4.53 -8.11
CA SER A 288 -8.01 -5.77 -8.51
C SER A 288 -7.22 -5.67 -9.81
N ARG A 289 -7.66 -4.83 -10.77
CA ARG A 289 -6.98 -4.69 -12.06
C ARG A 289 -5.57 -4.15 -11.87
N ASP A 290 -5.39 -3.09 -11.09
CA ASP A 290 -4.07 -2.47 -11.02
C ASP A 290 -3.27 -2.96 -9.79
N VAL A 291 -3.91 -3.66 -8.83
CA VAL A 291 -3.20 -4.63 -7.96
C VAL A 291 -2.54 -5.72 -8.82
N SER A 292 -3.18 -6.19 -9.89
CA SER A 292 -2.55 -7.17 -10.79
C SER A 292 -1.34 -6.58 -11.55
N VAL A 293 -1.39 -5.29 -11.91
CA VAL A 293 -0.26 -4.57 -12.52
C VAL A 293 0.89 -4.44 -11.53
N VAL A 294 0.61 -4.02 -10.28
CA VAL A 294 1.60 -3.95 -9.19
C VAL A 294 2.21 -5.33 -8.92
N ALA A 295 1.39 -6.39 -8.84
CA ALA A 295 1.88 -7.75 -8.64
C ALA A 295 2.80 -8.20 -9.78
N GLY A 296 2.48 -7.85 -11.03
CA GLY A 296 3.33 -8.09 -12.19
C GLY A 296 4.70 -7.42 -12.04
N HIS A 297 4.76 -6.14 -11.67
CA HIS A 297 6.02 -5.41 -11.51
C HIS A 297 6.86 -5.89 -10.31
N VAL A 298 6.22 -6.34 -9.22
CA VAL A 298 6.94 -6.86 -8.05
C VAL A 298 7.53 -8.25 -8.31
N LEU A 299 6.81 -9.10 -9.06
CA LEU A 299 7.16 -10.51 -9.27
C LEU A 299 7.98 -10.78 -10.54
N LEU A 300 7.89 -9.92 -11.56
CA LEU A 300 8.63 -10.03 -12.84
C LEU A 300 9.80 -9.04 -12.90
#